data_AF-A0A392V1L8-F1
#
_entry.id   AF-A0A392V1L8-F1
#
_cell.length_a   1.000
_cell.length_b   1.000
_cell.length_c   1.000
_cell.angle_alpha   90.00
_cell.angle_beta   90.00
_cell.angle_gamma   90.00
#
_symmetry.space_group_name_H-M   'P 1'
#
loop_
_entity.id
_entity.type
_entity.pdbx_description
1 polymer ?
#
loop_
_entity_poly.entity_id
_entity_poly.type
_entity_poly.pdbx_seq_one_letter_code
_entity_poly.pdbx_strand_id
1 'polypeptide(L)' 'MAARYEDGFRYALEQVRISFPDLDAEPLGEADALNQIVDGRLVPFIFLQGSDSLSCRHRL' A
#
# COMPACT_ATOMS: atom_id res chain seq x y z
N MET A 1 -17.46 -0.40 -6.91
CA MET A 1 -16.49 -0.10 -7.99
C MET A 1 -15.20 -0.90 -7.82
N ALA A 2 -14.71 -1.12 -6.60
CA ALA A 2 -13.51 -1.91 -6.29
C ALA A 2 -13.54 -3.38 -6.76
N ALA A 3 -14.70 -4.05 -6.69
CA ALA A 3 -14.86 -5.45 -7.06
C ALA A 3 -14.34 -5.84 -8.45
N ARG A 4 -14.29 -4.91 -9.41
CA ARG A 4 -13.77 -5.20 -10.77
C ARG A 4 -12.25 -5.42 -10.82
N TYR A 5 -11.53 -5.01 -9.77
CA TYR A 5 -10.07 -5.09 -9.69
C TYR A 5 -9.61 -6.11 -8.66
N GLU A 6 -10.52 -6.75 -7.91
CA GLU A 6 -10.17 -7.71 -6.84
C GLU A 6 -9.37 -8.90 -7.40
N ASP A 7 -9.78 -9.45 -8.54
CA ASP A 7 -9.08 -10.57 -9.16
C ASP A 7 -7.68 -10.20 -9.65
N GLY A 8 -7.54 -9.05 -10.32
CA GLY A 8 -6.26 -8.57 -10.80
C GLY A 8 -5.30 -8.20 -9.66
N PHE A 9 -5.84 -7.61 -8.60
CA PHE A 9 -5.08 -7.29 -7.38
C PHE A 9 -4.60 -8.56 -6.69
N ARG A 10 -5.48 -9.55 -6.50
CA ARG A 10 -5.12 -10.86 -5.93
C ARG A 10 -4.02 -11.56 -6.74
N TYR A 11 -4.14 -11.54 -8.07
CA TYR A 11 -3.11 -12.11 -8.94
C TYR A 11 -1.76 -11.38 -8.78
N ALA A 12 -1.77 -10.04 -8.70
CA ALA A 12 -0.55 -9.28 -8.46
C ALA A 12 0.10 -9.63 -7.12
N LEU A 13 -0.70 -9.81 -6.05
CA LEU A 13 -0.20 -10.26 -4.75
C LEU A 13 0.45 -11.65 -4.85
N GLU A 14 -0.14 -12.59 -5.60
CA GLU A 14 0.46 -13.91 -5.83
C GLU A 14 1.81 -13.82 -6.55
N GLN A 15 1.92 -12.97 -7.58
CA GLN A 15 3.20 -12.76 -8.29
C GLN A 15 4.29 -12.15 -7.40
N VAL A 16 3.91 -11.22 -6.52
CA VAL A 16 4.83 -10.62 -5.55
C VAL A 16 5.31 -11.67 -4.56
N ARG A 17 4.42 -12.55 -4.05
CA ARG A 17 4.80 -13.65 -3.14
C ARG A 17 5.76 -14.66 -3.77
N ILE A 18 5.66 -14.91 -5.08
CA ILE A 18 6.62 -15.77 -5.78
C ILE A 18 8.02 -15.14 -5.79
N SER A 19 8.09 -13.82 -5.95
CA SER A 19 9.36 -13.08 -6.03
C SER A 19 9.96 -12.78 -4.64
N PHE A 20 9.08 -12.63 -3.63
CA PHE A 20 9.40 -12.30 -2.25
C PHE A 20 8.64 -13.27 -1.32
N PRO A 21 9.13 -14.50 -1.12
CA PRO A 21 8.42 -15.55 -0.38
C PRO A 21 8.21 -15.21 1.10
N ASP A 22 9.01 -14.32 1.66
CA ASP A 22 8.95 -13.85 3.05
C ASP A 22 7.99 -12.65 3.23
N LEU A 23 7.32 -12.22 2.17
CA LEU A 23 6.43 -11.06 2.19
C LEU A 23 5.01 -11.48 2.61
N ASP A 24 4.55 -10.95 3.75
CA ASP A 24 3.20 -11.20 4.24
C ASP A 24 2.14 -10.45 3.42
N ALA A 25 1.17 -11.19 2.88
CA ALA A 25 0.13 -10.65 2.01
C ALA A 25 -0.92 -9.79 2.72
N GLU A 26 -1.10 -10.01 4.03
CA GLU A 26 -2.08 -9.30 4.86
C GLU A 26 -1.66 -7.82 5.06
N PRO A 27 -0.45 -7.50 5.55
CA PRO A 27 0.05 -6.13 5.58
C PRO A 27 0.06 -5.45 4.21
N LEU A 28 0.30 -6.19 3.14
CA LEU A 28 0.36 -5.66 1.77
C LEU A 28 -1.03 -5.29 1.22
N GLY A 29 -2.08 -6.02 1.59
CA GLY A 29 -3.45 -5.68 1.25
C GLY A 29 -3.98 -4.45 1.99
N GLU A 30 -3.41 -4.15 3.15
CA GLU A 30 -3.80 -3.04 4.02
C GLU A 30 -2.93 -1.79 3.86
N ALA A 31 -1.76 -1.91 3.22
CA ALA A 31 -0.88 -0.78 2.96
C ALA A 31 -1.59 0.32 2.16
N ASP A 32 -1.45 1.57 2.61
CA ASP A 32 -1.97 2.75 1.95
C ASP A 32 -0.88 3.83 1.79
N ALA A 33 -1.23 5.00 1.26
CA ALA A 33 -0.26 6.07 1.04
C ALA A 33 0.37 6.66 2.32
N LEU A 34 -0.20 6.37 3.49
CA LEU A 34 0.21 6.89 4.79
C LEU A 34 0.87 5.82 5.68
N ASN A 35 0.94 4.56 5.22
CA ASN A 35 1.53 3.45 5.94
C ASN A 35 2.55 2.71 5.07
N GLN A 36 3.62 2.23 5.68
CA GLN A 36 4.67 1.44 5.04
C GLN A 36 4.86 0.12 5.79
N ILE A 37 5.35 -0.91 5.08
CA ILE A 37 5.70 -2.18 5.71
C ILE A 37 7.18 -2.15 6.07
N VAL A 38 7.49 -2.28 7.36
CA VAL A 38 8.85 -2.40 7.91
C VAL A 38 8.92 -3.69 8.71
N ASP A 39 9.85 -4.57 8.35
CA ASP A 39 10.02 -5.89 8.99
C ASP A 39 8.70 -6.70 9.09
N GLY A 40 7.88 -6.66 8.03
CA GLY A 40 6.60 -7.36 7.97
C GLY A 40 5.46 -6.69 8.75
N ARG A 41 5.66 -5.49 9.32
CA ARG A 41 4.63 -4.75 10.06
C ARG A 41 4.26 -3.43 9.38
N LEU A 42 2.97 -3.13 9.36
CA LEU A 42 2.49 -1.80 8.99
C LEU A 42 2.90 -0.78 10.06
N VAL A 43 3.62 0.25 9.63
CA VAL A 43 3.98 1.41 10.43
C VAL A 43 3.60 2.68 9.67
N PRO A 44 3.19 3.75 10.36
CA PRO A 44 2.91 5.02 9.70
C PRO A 44 4.13 5.52 8.92
N PHE A 45 3.92 5.93 7.67
CA PHE A 45 4.93 6.60 6.88
C PHE A 45 5.19 7.97 7.48
N ILE A 46 6.37 8.15 8.08
CA ILE A 46 6.77 9.45 8.62
C ILE A 46 7.52 10.21 7.55
N PHE A 47 6.83 11.16 6.90
CA PHE A 47 7.46 12.17 6.07
C PHE A 47 8.39 13.03 6.94
N LEU A 48 9.68 12.70 6.96
CA LEU A 48 10.68 13.56 7.59
C LEU A 48 10.86 14.83 6.73
N GLN A 49 10.17 15.88 7.17
CA GLN A 49 10.28 17.30 6.84
C GLN A 49 9.72 17.79 5.50
N GLY A 50 8.77 18.73 5.63
CA GLY A 50 8.27 19.56 4.55
C GLY A 50 6.86 20.02 4.89
N SER A 51 6.76 21.09 5.68
CA SER A 51 5.54 21.89 5.80
C SER A 51 4.98 22.18 4.41
N ASP A 52 3.88 21.50 4.04
CA ASP A 52 2.80 22.06 3.23
C ASP A 52 1.64 21.07 3.20
N SER A 53 0.60 21.44 3.96
CA SER A 53 -0.81 21.24 3.66
C SER A 53 -1.17 20.06 2.76
N LEU A 54 -1.88 19.09 3.35
CA LEU A 54 -2.86 18.27 2.63
C LEU A 54 -3.84 19.18 1.87
N SER A 55 -3.47 19.60 0.66
CA SER A 55 -4.37 20.15 -0.33
C SER A 55 -4.34 19.21 -1.54
N CYS A 56 -4.92 18.02 -1.35
CA CYS A 56 -5.51 17.28 -2.46
C CYS A 56 -6.70 18.09 -2.97
N ARG A 57 -6.41 19.19 -3.67
CA ARG A 57 -7.42 20.03 -4.30
C ARG A 57 -7.94 19.26 -5.51
N HIS A 58 -9.11 18.66 -5.33
CA HIS A 58 -10.00 18.20 -6.39
C HIS A 58 -10.13 19.32 -7.43
N ARG A 59 -9.56 19.11 -8.63
CA ARG A 59 -9.84 19.95 -9.78
C ARG A 59 -10.71 19.10 -10.71
N LEU A 60 -11.97 19.53 -10.81
CA LEU A 60 -12.98 19.04 -11.76
C LEU A 60 -12.44 19.05 -13.19
#